data_AF-A0A1C3Z1S5-F1
#
_entry.id   AF-A0A1C3Z1S5-F1
#
_cell.length_a   1.000
_cell.length_b   1.000
_cell.length_c   1.000
_cell.angle_alpha   90.00
_cell.angle_beta   90.00
_cell.angle_gamma   90.00
#
_symmetry.space_group_name_H-M   'P 1'
#
loop_
_entity.id
_entity.type
_entity.pdbx_description
1 polymer ?
#
loop_
_entity_poly.entity_id
_entity_poly.type
_entity_poly.pdbx_seq_one_letter_code
_entity_poly.pdbx_strand_id
1 'polypeptide(L)'
;MFKNDEKQRLLNFLAKHPMMNEQEKSIITSTVNQMTNQNQDIEILSLIKTLRQLSSKHGLSDDGRTLLTKLHRRQWIWGVIGVLPFF
;
A
#
# COMPACT_ATOMS: atom_id res chain seq x y z
N MET A 1 -21.63 -7.87 -2.96
CA MET A 1 -21.19 -6.56 -2.45
C MET A 1 -19.73 -6.67 -2.01
N PHE A 2 -18.81 -6.73 -2.98
CA PHE A 2 -17.36 -6.81 -2.72
C PHE A 2 -16.84 -5.41 -2.40
N LYS A 3 -17.03 -4.97 -1.15
CA LYS A 3 -16.23 -3.85 -0.64
C LYS A 3 -14.79 -4.35 -0.58
N ASN A 4 -13.97 -3.84 -1.50
CA ASN A 4 -12.52 -3.99 -1.51
C ASN A 4 -11.97 -3.40 -0.22
N ASP A 5 -11.94 -4.16 0.86
CA ASP A 5 -11.40 -3.71 2.13
C ASP A 5 -9.86 -3.74 2.04
N GLU A 6 -9.27 -2.63 1.59
CA GLU A 6 -7.81 -2.52 1.41
C GLU A 6 -7.06 -2.80 2.72
N LYS A 7 -7.71 -2.50 3.85
CA LYS A 7 -7.24 -2.85 5.20
C LYS A 7 -7.01 -4.35 5.35
N GLN A 8 -8.01 -5.16 5.01
CA GLN A 8 -7.93 -6.62 5.07
C GLN A 8 -6.85 -7.15 4.12
N ARG A 9 -6.68 -6.51 2.97
CA ARG A 9 -5.65 -6.90 2.00
C ARG A 9 -4.23 -6.66 2.52
N LEU A 10 -4.00 -5.52 3.17
CA LEU A 10 -2.70 -5.20 3.80
C LEU A 10 -2.40 -6.16 4.96
N LEU A 11 -3.40 -6.46 5.80
CA LEU A 11 -3.27 -7.45 6.87
C LEU A 11 -2.93 -8.85 6.32
N ASN A 12 -3.63 -9.28 5.27
CA ASN A 12 -3.34 -10.55 4.59
C ASN A 12 -1.96 -10.57 3.93
N PHE A 13 -1.46 -9.41 3.48
CA PHE A 13 -0.11 -9.31 2.94
C PHE A 13 0.93 -9.50 4.05
N LEU A 14 0.79 -8.80 5.18
CA LEU A 14 1.68 -8.96 6.34
C LEU A 14 1.74 -10.41 6.82
N ALA A 15 0.60 -11.10 6.89
CA ALA A 15 0.54 -12.50 7.30
C ALA A 15 1.30 -13.45 6.35
N LYS A 16 1.36 -13.12 5.05
CA LYS A 16 2.03 -13.93 4.02
C LYS A 16 3.50 -13.62 3.85
N HIS A 17 3.97 -12.48 4.37
CA HIS A 17 5.33 -11.98 4.19
C HIS A 17 6.00 -11.74 5.55
N PRO A 18 6.26 -12.80 6.35
CA PRO A 18 6.83 -12.67 7.70
C PRO A 18 8.27 -12.13 7.69
N MET A 19 8.97 -12.24 6.56
CA MET A 19 10.34 -11.76 6.37
C MET A 19 10.44 -10.27 5.99
N MET A 20 9.32 -9.55 5.92
CA MET A 20 9.36 -8.08 5.78
C MET A 20 10.18 -7.43 6.88
N ASN A 21 10.82 -6.31 6.54
CA ASN A 21 11.56 -5.53 7.51
C ASN A 21 10.60 -4.92 8.54
N GLU A 22 11.03 -4.85 9.80
CA GLU A 22 10.26 -4.27 10.92
C GLU A 22 9.80 -2.85 10.63
N GLN A 23 10.62 -2.04 9.94
CA GLN A 23 10.24 -0.70 9.52
C GLN A 23 9.03 -0.71 8.57
N GLU A 24 9.01 -1.64 7.61
CA GLU A 24 7.92 -1.74 6.63
C GLU A 24 6.65 -2.29 7.26
N LYS A 25 6.80 -3.29 8.14
CA LYS A 25 5.68 -3.82 8.95
C LYS A 25 5.05 -2.73 9.79
N SER A 26 5.87 -1.89 10.43
CA SER A 26 5.39 -0.76 11.23
C SER A 26 4.63 0.25 10.37
N ILE A 27 5.16 0.61 9.19
CA ILE A 27 4.48 1.55 8.28
C ILE A 27 3.11 1.01 7.85
N ILE A 28 3.06 -0.25 7.40
CA ILE A 28 1.79 -0.86 6.96
C ILE A 28 0.80 -0.97 8.11
N THR A 29 1.26 -1.36 9.30
CA THR A 29 0.41 -1.48 10.48
C THR A 29 -0.14 -0.13 10.92
N SER A 30 0.68 0.93 10.93
CA SER A 30 0.23 2.30 11.18
C SER A 30 -0.82 2.74 10.18
N THR A 31 -0.60 2.52 8.88
CA THR A 31 -1.59 2.85 7.85
C THR A 31 -2.90 2.08 8.06
N VAL A 32 -2.83 0.77 8.31
CA VAL A 32 -4.00 -0.08 8.59
C VAL A 32 -4.80 0.40 9.81
N ASN A 33 -4.12 0.92 10.83
CA ASN A 33 -4.74 1.48 12.02
C ASN A 33 -5.40 2.85 11.76
N GLN A 34 -4.85 3.64 10.84
CA GLN A 34 -5.40 4.94 10.41
C GLN A 34 -6.52 4.79 9.36
N MET A 35 -6.63 3.62 8.73
CA MET A 35 -7.70 3.30 7.79
C MET A 35 -9.07 3.14 8.48
N THR A 36 -9.98 4.00 8.07
CA THR A 36 -11.43 3.91 8.25
C THR A 36 -12.09 3.55 6.92
N ASN A 37 -13.38 3.21 6.94
CA ASN A 37 -14.12 2.85 5.72
C ASN A 37 -14.22 3.99 4.68
N GLN A 38 -13.97 5.24 5.07
CA GLN A 38 -14.14 6.41 4.23
C GLN A 38 -12.82 6.97 3.67
N ASN A 39 -11.67 6.67 4.27
CA ASN A 39 -10.36 7.21 3.88
C ASN A 39 -9.38 6.15 3.34
N GLN A 40 -9.83 4.92 3.05
CA GLN A 40 -8.93 3.84 2.62
C GLN A 40 -8.04 4.23 1.42
N ASP A 41 -8.60 4.91 0.43
CA ASP A 41 -7.85 5.34 -0.76
C ASP A 41 -6.77 6.37 -0.42
N ILE A 42 -7.08 7.33 0.46
CA ILE A 42 -6.14 8.36 0.92
C ILE A 42 -4.97 7.70 1.66
N GLU A 43 -5.28 6.76 2.56
CA GLU A 43 -4.28 6.03 3.33
C GLU A 43 -3.41 5.13 2.44
N ILE A 44 -4.00 4.49 1.41
CA ILE A 44 -3.24 3.73 0.42
C ILE A 44 -2.30 4.64 -0.39
N LEU A 45 -2.74 5.83 -0.80
CA LEU A 45 -1.88 6.79 -1.48
C LEU A 45 -0.73 7.26 -0.60
N SER A 46 -0.99 7.51 0.68
CA SER A 46 0.03 7.85 1.68
C SER A 46 1.05 6.71 1.82
N LEU A 47 0.57 5.46 1.94
CA LEU A 47 1.42 4.28 2.01
C LEU A 47 2.31 4.11 0.77
N ILE A 48 1.76 4.29 -0.43
CA ILE A 48 2.53 4.24 -1.69
C ILE A 48 3.65 5.28 -1.69
N LYS A 49 3.37 6.52 -1.25
CA LYS A 49 4.37 7.59 -1.16
C LYS A 49 5.48 7.23 -0.17
N THR A 50 5.13 6.77 1.04
CA THR A 50 6.10 6.38 2.06
C THR A 50 6.97 5.21 1.59
N LEU A 51 6.38 4.17 1.02
CA LEU A 51 7.12 3.05 0.45
C LEU A 51 8.01 3.50 -0.72
N ARG A 52 7.54 4.37 -1.62
CA ARG A 52 8.38 4.91 -2.70
C ARG A 52 9.60 5.65 -2.16
N GLN A 53 9.43 6.51 -1.15
CA GLN A 53 10.54 7.21 -0.51
C GLN A 53 11.56 6.25 0.12
N LEU A 54 11.06 5.20 0.77
CA LEU A 54 11.88 4.18 1.41
C LEU A 54 12.62 3.32 0.37
N SER A 55 12.00 3.10 -0.80
CA SER A 55 12.61 2.42 -1.95
C SER A 55 13.78 3.22 -2.50
N SER A 56 13.61 4.54 -2.65
CA SER A 56 14.66 5.44 -3.15
C SER A 56 15.87 5.48 -2.21
N LYS A 57 15.66 5.24 -0.91
CA LYS A 57 16.72 5.17 0.10
C LYS A 57 17.34 3.77 0.27
N HIS A 58 17.03 2.82 -0.63
CA HIS A 58 17.45 1.41 -0.53
C HIS A 58 17.01 0.69 0.76
N GLY A 59 16.04 1.22 1.50
CA GLY A 59 15.60 0.65 2.78
C GLY A 59 14.55 -0.46 2.66
N LEU A 60 14.15 -0.79 1.43
CA LEU A 60 12.97 -1.59 1.13
C LEU A 60 13.35 -3.03 0.78
N SER A 61 12.71 -3.99 1.45
CA SER A 61 12.87 -5.42 1.21
C SER A 61 12.22 -5.83 -0.12
N ASP A 62 12.56 -7.03 -0.61
CA ASP A 62 11.96 -7.56 -1.84
C ASP A 62 10.43 -7.73 -1.72
N ASP A 63 9.96 -8.10 -0.53
CA ASP A 63 8.53 -8.18 -0.21
C ASP A 63 7.87 -6.82 -0.24
N GLY A 64 8.49 -5.80 0.35
CA GLY A 64 7.97 -4.44 0.31
C GLY A 64 7.96 -3.87 -1.12
N ARG A 65 8.96 -4.20 -1.96
CA ARG A 65 9.00 -3.78 -3.38
C ARG A 65 7.86 -4.42 -4.14
N THR A 66 7.60 -5.70 -3.87
CA THR A 66 6.46 -6.44 -4.43
C THR A 66 5.14 -5.80 -4.02
N LEU A 67 4.99 -5.38 -2.76
CA LEU A 67 3.81 -4.65 -2.30
C LEU A 67 3.64 -3.33 -3.05
N LEU A 68 4.70 -2.53 -3.15
CA LEU A 68 4.69 -1.26 -3.86
C LEU A 68 4.25 -1.42 -5.33
N THR A 69 4.77 -2.43 -6.04
CA THR A 69 4.36 -2.74 -7.42
C THR A 69 2.88 -3.13 -7.49
N LYS A 70 2.39 -3.96 -6.55
CA LYS A 70 0.97 -4.36 -6.49
C LYS A 70 0.04 -3.18 -6.23
N LEU A 71 0.44 -2.25 -5.35
CA LEU A 71 -0.32 -1.04 -5.03
C LEU A 71 -0.32 -0.06 -6.21
N HIS A 72 0.84 0.20 -6.81
CA HIS A 72 0.99 1.11 -7.96
C HIS A 72 0.21 0.61 -9.19
N ARG A 73 0.27 -0.69 -9.49
CA ARG A 73 -0.51 -1.28 -10.61
C ARG A 73 -2.01 -1.11 -10.40
N ARG A 74 -2.49 -1.20 -9.15
CA ARG A 74 -3.91 -0.99 -8.84
C ARG A 74 -4.31 0.47 -8.99
N GLN A 75 -3.49 1.41 -8.51
CA GLN A 75 -3.71 2.85 -8.72
C GLN A 75 -3.81 3.17 -10.22
N TRP A 76 -2.97 2.52 -11.04
CA TRP A 76 -3.01 2.69 -12.50
C TRP A 76 -4.31 2.16 -13.12
N ILE A 77 -4.81 1.00 -12.66
CA ILE A 77 -6.09 0.45 -13.13
C ILE A 77 -7.26 1.39 -12.80
N TRP A 78 -7.26 2.00 -11.61
CA TRP A 78 -8.27 3.00 -11.24
C TRP A 78 -8.14 4.28 -12.08
N GLY A 79 -6.92 4.78 -12.31
CA GLY A 79 -6.67 5.98 -13.11
C GLY A 79 -6.97 5.82 -14.61
N VAL A 80 -6.86 4.60 -15.16
CA VAL A 80 -7.21 4.31 -16.56
C VAL A 80 -8.73 4.14 -16.75
N ILE A 81 -9.47 3.75 -15.70
CA ILE A 81 -10.92 3.50 -15.77
C ILE A 81 -11.76 4.71 -15.33
N GLY A 82 -11.18 5.69 -14.62
CA GLY A 82 -11.91 6.90 -14.23
C GLY A 82 -10.99 8.07 -13.88
N VAL A 83 -10.96 9.07 -14.78
CA VAL A 83 -10.78 10.51 -14.50
C VAL A 83 -9.69 10.85 -13.45
N LEU A 84 -8.43 10.99 -13.89
CA LEU A 84 -7.53 12.13 -13.59
C LEU A 84 -6.10 11.83 -14.07
N PRO A 85 -5.46 12.71 -14.86
CA PRO A 85 -4.05 12.59 -15.18
C PRO A 85 -3.19 12.87 -13.93
N PHE A 86 -2.23 12.00 -13.70
CA PHE A 86 -1.17 12.13 -12.72
C PHE A 86 -0.39 13.45 -12.93
N PHE A 87 -0.46 14.36 -11.96
CA PHE A 87 0.56 15.38 -11.67
C PHE A 87 0.68 15.55 -10.15
#